data_AF-C7N259-F1
#
_entry.id   AF-C7N259-F1
#
_cell.length_a   1.000
_cell.length_b   1.000
_cell.length_c   1.000
_cell.angle_alpha   90.00
_cell.angle_beta   90.00
_cell.angle_gamma   90.00
#
_symmetry.space_group_name_H-M   'P 1'
#
loop_
_entity.id
_entity.type
_entity.pdbx_description
1 polymer ?
#
loop_
_entity_poly.entity_id
_entity_poly.type
_entity_poly.pdbx_seq_one_letter_code
_entity_poly.pdbx_strand_id
1 'polypeptide(L)'
;MSAEFEHINDARSFIVEKLSENSLLGRGGYMMRNALYVLDYKPEQEPYARDLVRAICESDLPARSVRPLVVNLYDIVLAFLDEQGMWEPLVEAEPDASREELIMMLQDTVSVRDVIAPAVNAAIEDNPDADIVFITGVGETYPYVRTHTLLQEMSATKPVVLVFPGRFERRSDGSTSLNILNLDQGTTGGYYRATRVFDL
;
A
#
# COMPACT_ATOMS: atom_id res chain seq x y z
N MET A 1 19.16 10.94 9.69
CA MET A 1 18.32 12.15 9.78
C MET A 1 17.11 11.86 8.90
N SER A 2 15.89 11.99 9.42
CA SER A 2 14.67 11.82 8.59
C SER A 2 14.61 12.96 7.58
N ALA A 3 14.35 12.64 6.32
CA ALA A 3 14.09 13.64 5.30
C ALA A 3 12.65 14.13 5.44
N GLU A 4 12.43 15.45 5.36
CA GLU A 4 11.09 16.03 5.33
C GLU A 4 10.90 16.78 4.02
N PHE A 5 9.79 16.49 3.35
CA PHE A 5 9.40 17.12 2.10
C PHE A 5 8.03 17.77 2.29
N GLU A 6 7.89 19.03 1.86
CA GLU A 6 6.61 19.73 1.95
C GLU A 6 5.60 19.17 0.95
N HIS A 7 6.08 18.84 -0.25
CA HIS A 7 5.34 18.26 -1.35
C HIS A 7 5.97 16.96 -1.84
N ILE A 8 5.14 15.94 -2.10
CA ILE A 8 5.60 14.59 -2.42
C ILE A 8 6.48 14.53 -3.69
N ASN A 9 6.19 15.38 -4.67
CA ASN A 9 7.00 15.48 -5.91
C ASN A 9 8.45 15.91 -5.66
N ASP A 10 8.72 16.70 -4.62
CA ASP A 10 10.09 17.13 -4.29
C ASP A 10 10.93 15.95 -3.78
N ALA A 11 10.27 14.91 -3.29
CA ALA A 11 10.90 13.71 -2.79
C ALA A 11 11.27 12.71 -3.90
N ARG A 12 10.89 12.94 -5.17
CA ARG A 12 11.05 11.96 -6.27
C ARG A 12 12.47 11.40 -6.36
N SER A 13 13.47 12.27 -6.45
CA SER A 13 14.88 11.87 -6.56
C SER A 13 15.33 11.04 -5.36
N PHE A 14 14.92 11.44 -4.15
CA PHE A 14 15.24 10.73 -2.91
C PHE A 14 14.60 9.33 -2.89
N ILE A 15 13.31 9.23 -3.21
CA ILE A 15 12.58 7.95 -3.25
C ILE A 15 13.25 7.01 -4.26
N VAL A 16 13.51 7.49 -5.48
CA VAL A 16 14.16 6.70 -6.54
C VAL A 16 15.54 6.24 -6.12
N GLU A 17 16.33 7.13 -5.50
CA GLU A 17 17.66 6.79 -5.00
C GLU A 17 17.58 5.63 -4.00
N LYS A 18 16.80 5.81 -2.92
CA LYS A 18 16.68 4.83 -1.84
C LYS A 18 16.10 3.49 -2.29
N LEU A 19 15.00 3.51 -3.06
CA LEU A 19 14.34 2.29 -3.50
C LEU A 19 15.11 1.53 -4.60
N SER A 20 16.18 2.12 -5.14
CA SER A 20 17.09 1.46 -6.08
C SER A 20 18.37 0.90 -5.44
N GLU A 21 18.57 1.09 -4.14
CA GLU A 21 19.77 0.60 -3.45
C GLU A 21 19.80 -0.93 -3.40
N ASN A 22 20.94 -1.54 -3.76
CA ASN A 22 21.13 -2.98 -3.73
C ASN A 22 20.91 -3.60 -2.33
N SER A 23 21.25 -2.86 -1.27
CA SER A 23 20.99 -3.23 0.13
C SER A 23 19.49 -3.40 0.41
N LEU A 24 18.67 -2.46 -0.06
CA LEU A 24 17.21 -2.49 0.08
C LEU A 24 16.60 -3.64 -0.73
N LEU A 25 17.09 -3.85 -1.94
CA LEU A 25 16.65 -4.94 -2.82
C LEU A 25 17.20 -6.32 -2.41
N GLY A 26 18.00 -6.39 -1.34
CA GLY A 26 18.64 -7.62 -0.88
C GLY A 26 19.66 -8.23 -1.86
N ARG A 27 20.07 -7.46 -2.88
CA ARG A 27 21.09 -7.79 -3.87
C ARG A 27 22.47 -7.67 -3.21
N GLY A 28 22.87 -8.67 -2.43
CA GLY A 28 24.16 -8.66 -1.72
C GLY A 28 24.36 -9.73 -0.65
N GLY A 29 23.44 -10.70 -0.54
CA GLY A 29 23.56 -11.81 0.42
C GLY A 29 23.00 -11.52 1.82
N TYR A 30 22.57 -10.28 2.10
CA TYR A 30 21.80 -9.93 3.29
C TYR A 30 20.35 -9.65 2.88
N MET A 31 19.50 -10.66 2.98
CA MET A 31 18.05 -10.50 2.81
C MET A 31 17.44 -10.24 4.19
N MET A 32 16.96 -9.01 4.45
CA MET A 32 15.97 -8.85 5.51
C MET A 32 14.69 -9.53 5.03
N ARG A 33 14.38 -10.70 5.60
CA ARG A 33 13.06 -11.34 5.37
C ARG A 33 11.97 -10.32 5.73
N ASN A 34 11.06 -10.08 4.79
CA ASN A 34 9.87 -9.23 4.93
C ASN A 34 10.20 -7.74 5.17
N ALA A 35 11.01 -7.14 4.29
CA ALA A 35 11.28 -5.71 4.33
C ALA A 35 10.03 -4.90 3.91
N LEU A 36 9.31 -4.38 4.90
CA LEU A 36 8.16 -3.50 4.70
C LEU A 36 8.60 -2.04 4.82
N TYR A 37 8.33 -1.29 3.77
CA TYR A 37 8.51 0.15 3.69
C TYR A 37 7.17 0.85 3.58
N VAL A 38 7.08 2.06 4.11
CA VAL A 38 5.88 2.90 4.03
C VAL A 38 6.21 4.23 3.39
N LEU A 39 5.42 4.60 2.39
CA LEU A 39 5.46 5.88 1.71
C LEU A 39 4.15 6.61 2.01
N ASP A 40 4.18 7.45 3.04
CA ASP A 40 3.08 8.29 3.46
C ASP A 40 3.16 9.68 2.81
N TYR A 41 2.02 10.27 2.52
CA TYR A 41 1.92 11.63 1.97
C TYR A 41 0.65 12.31 2.45
N LYS A 42 0.61 13.64 2.40
CA LYS A 42 -0.58 14.41 2.79
C LYS A 42 -1.77 14.02 1.90
N PRO A 43 -2.97 13.71 2.44
CA PRO A 43 -4.12 13.28 1.65
C PRO A 43 -4.50 14.23 0.52
N GLU A 44 -4.30 15.55 0.70
CA GLU A 44 -4.56 16.57 -0.32
C GLU A 44 -3.65 16.44 -1.55
N GLN A 45 -2.57 15.66 -1.43
CA GLN A 45 -1.59 15.42 -2.50
C GLN A 45 -1.83 14.10 -3.26
N GLU A 46 -2.96 13.40 -3.03
CA GLU A 46 -3.30 12.14 -3.70
C GLU A 46 -3.07 12.14 -5.23
N PRO A 47 -3.53 13.14 -6.01
CA PRO A 47 -3.29 13.13 -7.45
C PRO A 47 -1.80 13.17 -7.80
N TYR A 48 -1.01 13.97 -7.06
CA TYR A 48 0.43 14.08 -7.28
C TYR A 48 1.17 12.82 -6.85
N ALA A 49 0.78 12.21 -5.73
CA ALA A 49 1.37 10.95 -5.26
C ALA A 49 1.11 9.81 -6.26
N ARG A 50 -0.09 9.75 -6.83
CA ARG A 50 -0.45 8.80 -7.89
C ARG A 50 0.44 8.97 -9.12
N ASP A 51 0.53 10.19 -9.64
CA ASP A 51 1.37 10.49 -10.82
C ASP A 51 2.86 10.23 -10.55
N LEU A 52 3.33 10.56 -9.35
CA LEU A 52 4.70 10.31 -8.91
C LEU A 52 5.02 8.82 -8.88
N VAL A 53 4.20 8.03 -8.18
CA VAL A 53 4.42 6.58 -8.05
C VAL A 53 4.39 5.92 -9.42
N ARG A 54 3.47 6.34 -10.29
CA ARG A 54 3.43 5.90 -11.69
C ARG A 54 4.74 6.20 -12.41
N ALA A 55 5.22 7.45 -12.36
CA ALA A 55 6.46 7.84 -13.03
C ALA A 55 7.69 7.09 -12.48
N ILE A 56 7.74 6.87 -11.16
CA ILE A 56 8.80 6.09 -10.50
C ILE A 56 8.78 4.65 -11.00
N CYS A 57 7.60 4.03 -11.07
CA CYS A 57 7.48 2.63 -11.43
C CYS A 57 7.64 2.36 -12.93
N GLU A 58 7.11 3.24 -13.79
CA GLU A 58 7.16 3.06 -15.24
C GLU A 58 8.49 3.51 -15.86
N SER A 59 9.20 4.46 -15.23
CA SER A 59 10.40 5.08 -15.82
C SER A 59 11.63 5.05 -14.92
N ASP A 60 11.56 5.60 -13.71
CA ASP A 60 12.78 5.87 -12.93
C ASP A 60 13.47 4.60 -12.39
N LEU A 61 12.69 3.67 -11.85
CA LEU A 61 13.21 2.38 -11.34
C LEU A 61 13.66 1.47 -12.49
N PRO A 62 12.90 1.29 -13.59
CA PRO A 62 13.38 0.56 -14.77
C PRO A 62 14.68 1.12 -15.34
N ALA A 63 14.85 2.46 -15.39
CA ALA A 63 16.10 3.09 -15.83
C ALA A 63 17.31 2.72 -14.95
N ARG A 64 17.07 2.28 -13.71
CA ARG A 64 18.07 1.77 -12.77
C ARG A 64 18.12 0.24 -12.70
N SER A 65 17.51 -0.45 -13.67
CA SER A 65 17.43 -1.93 -13.70
C SER A 65 16.76 -2.54 -12.46
N VAL A 66 15.73 -1.85 -11.96
CA VAL A 66 14.84 -2.33 -10.91
C VAL A 66 13.46 -2.53 -11.54
N ARG A 67 12.88 -3.71 -11.35
CA ARG A 67 11.57 -4.10 -11.88
C ARG A 67 10.49 -3.95 -10.79
N PRO A 68 9.74 -2.85 -10.77
CA PRO A 68 8.64 -2.69 -9.83
C PRO A 68 7.40 -3.47 -10.29
N LEU A 69 6.70 -4.06 -9.33
CA LEU A 69 5.33 -4.52 -9.50
C LEU A 69 4.41 -3.54 -8.74
N VAL A 70 3.38 -3.01 -9.38
CA VAL A 70 2.36 -2.19 -8.72
C VAL A 70 1.09 -3.00 -8.58
N VAL A 71 0.61 -3.13 -7.35
CA VAL A 71 -0.65 -3.81 -7.02
C VAL A 71 -1.57 -2.79 -6.34
N ASN A 72 -2.65 -2.42 -7.01
CA ASN A 72 -3.62 -1.47 -6.49
C ASN A 72 -4.79 -2.22 -5.85
N LEU A 73 -5.04 -1.95 -4.56
CA LEU A 73 -6.10 -2.61 -3.81
C LEU A 73 -7.50 -2.25 -4.32
N TYR A 74 -7.70 -1.02 -4.79
CA TYR A 74 -8.99 -0.60 -5.33
C TYR A 74 -9.28 -1.29 -6.65
N ASP A 75 -8.29 -1.42 -7.53
CA ASP A 75 -8.45 -2.15 -8.79
C ASP A 75 -8.80 -3.63 -8.53
N ILE A 76 -8.21 -4.27 -7.51
CA ILE A 76 -8.58 -5.63 -7.07
C ILE A 76 -10.05 -5.69 -6.62
N VAL A 77 -10.49 -4.73 -5.81
CA VAL A 77 -11.87 -4.65 -5.34
C VAL A 77 -12.83 -4.50 -6.51
N LEU A 78 -12.54 -3.58 -7.44
CA LEU A 78 -13.38 -3.36 -8.62
C LEU A 78 -13.46 -4.60 -9.50
N ALA A 79 -12.32 -5.22 -9.80
CA ALA A 79 -12.28 -6.44 -10.60
C ALA A 79 -13.07 -7.57 -9.95
N PHE A 80 -12.92 -7.78 -8.64
CA PHE A 80 -13.67 -8.79 -7.92
C PHE A 80 -15.18 -8.53 -7.93
N LEU A 81 -15.61 -7.28 -7.70
CA LEU A 81 -17.03 -6.92 -7.71
C LEU A 81 -17.66 -7.13 -9.10
N ASP A 82 -16.94 -6.80 -10.17
CA ASP A 82 -17.37 -7.02 -11.56
C ASP A 82 -17.46 -8.52 -11.88
N GLU A 83 -16.42 -9.29 -11.56
CA GLU A 83 -16.37 -10.75 -11.78
C GLU A 83 -17.47 -11.51 -11.06
N GLN A 84 -17.84 -11.08 -9.84
CA GLN A 84 -18.92 -11.68 -9.07
C GLN A 84 -20.31 -11.13 -9.44
N GLY A 85 -20.41 -10.16 -10.37
CA GLY A 85 -21.67 -9.50 -10.72
C GLY A 85 -22.31 -8.75 -9.54
N MET A 86 -21.48 -8.25 -8.63
CA MET A 86 -21.89 -7.56 -7.40
C MET A 86 -21.74 -6.05 -7.46
N TRP A 87 -21.17 -5.52 -8.55
CA TRP A 87 -21.06 -4.08 -8.76
C TRP A 87 -22.41 -3.39 -8.86
N GLU A 88 -23.29 -3.82 -9.78
CA GLU A 88 -24.61 -3.21 -9.96
C GLU A 88 -25.50 -3.33 -8.71
N PRO A 89 -25.61 -4.51 -8.04
CA PRO A 89 -26.34 -4.61 -6.78
C PRO A 89 -25.84 -3.67 -5.68
N LEU A 90 -24.52 -3.46 -5.59
CA LEU A 90 -23.94 -2.53 -4.61
C LEU A 90 -24.35 -1.08 -4.90
N VAL A 91 -24.31 -0.67 -6.17
CA VAL A 91 -24.73 0.67 -6.62
C VAL A 91 -26.23 0.89 -6.40
N GLU A 92 -27.05 -0.14 -6.61
CA GLU A 92 -28.50 -0.08 -6.35
C GLU A 92 -28.81 0.05 -4.85
N ALA A 93 -28.01 -0.57 -3.98
CA ALA A 93 -28.20 -0.52 -2.53
C ALA A 93 -27.65 0.75 -1.87
N GLU A 94 -26.64 1.40 -2.47
CA GLU A 94 -25.96 2.59 -1.90
C GLU A 94 -26.90 3.72 -1.44
N PRO A 95 -27.95 4.11 -2.19
CA PRO A 95 -28.83 5.22 -1.79
C PRO A 95 -29.66 4.94 -0.53
N ASP A 96 -29.97 3.66 -0.27
CA ASP A 96 -30.85 3.22 0.82
C ASP A 96 -30.06 2.73 2.06
N ALA A 97 -28.77 2.47 1.91
CA ALA A 97 -27.89 1.99 2.97
C ALA A 97 -27.19 3.15 3.69
N SER A 98 -27.06 3.03 5.01
CA SER A 98 -26.15 3.89 5.77
C SER A 98 -24.69 3.63 5.41
N ARG A 99 -23.82 4.59 5.73
CA ARG A 99 -22.37 4.44 5.54
C ARG A 99 -21.84 3.20 6.26
N GLU A 100 -22.29 2.95 7.49
CA GLU A 100 -21.86 1.80 8.28
C GLU A 100 -22.30 0.48 7.64
N GLU A 101 -23.53 0.42 7.11
CA GLU A 101 -24.02 -0.75 6.37
C GLU A 101 -23.22 -1.01 5.11
N LEU A 102 -22.92 0.02 4.31
CA LEU A 102 -22.08 -0.11 3.12
C LEU A 102 -20.68 -0.62 3.43
N ILE A 103 -20.07 -0.10 4.49
CA ILE A 103 -18.75 -0.57 4.94
C ILE A 103 -18.81 -2.04 5.35
N MET A 104 -19.84 -2.47 6.08
CA MET A 104 -20.00 -3.87 6.48
C MET A 104 -20.22 -4.77 5.26
N MET A 105 -21.11 -4.38 4.34
CA MET A 105 -21.37 -5.14 3.11
C MET A 105 -20.08 -5.32 2.28
N LEU A 106 -19.29 -4.25 2.13
CA LEU A 106 -17.99 -4.32 1.46
C LEU A 106 -16.99 -5.18 2.25
N GLN A 107 -16.90 -5.06 3.57
CA GLN A 107 -16.00 -5.88 4.40
C GLN A 107 -16.28 -7.38 4.26
N ASP A 108 -17.56 -7.75 4.22
CA ASP A 108 -17.98 -9.14 4.05
C ASP A 108 -17.72 -9.64 2.62
N THR A 109 -17.97 -8.78 1.63
CA THR A 109 -17.83 -9.09 0.21
C THR A 109 -16.37 -9.22 -0.23
N VAL A 110 -15.53 -8.23 0.10
CA VAL A 110 -14.11 -8.18 -0.23
C VAL A 110 -13.25 -8.44 1.01
N SER A 111 -13.51 -9.58 1.66
CA SER A 111 -12.74 -10.05 2.82
C SER A 111 -11.23 -9.99 2.54
N VAL A 112 -10.47 -9.42 3.48
CA VAL A 112 -9.02 -9.33 3.32
C VAL A 112 -8.37 -10.71 3.23
N ARG A 113 -8.86 -11.69 3.99
CA ARG A 113 -8.26 -13.04 4.05
C ARG A 113 -8.62 -13.90 2.86
N ASP A 114 -9.84 -13.75 2.37
CA ASP A 114 -10.41 -14.68 1.36
C ASP A 114 -10.33 -14.10 -0.05
N VAL A 115 -10.22 -12.77 -0.19
CA VAL A 115 -10.23 -12.09 -1.49
C VAL A 115 -8.95 -11.27 -1.69
N ILE A 116 -8.73 -10.24 -0.87
CA ILE A 116 -7.67 -9.25 -1.13
C ILE A 116 -6.27 -9.86 -1.01
N ALA A 117 -5.95 -10.53 0.10
CA ALA A 117 -4.62 -11.10 0.30
C ALA A 117 -4.30 -12.21 -0.71
N PRO A 118 -5.22 -13.15 -1.03
CA PRO A 118 -5.01 -14.10 -2.12
C PRO A 118 -4.74 -13.43 -3.47
N ALA A 119 -5.51 -12.40 -3.84
CA ALA A 119 -5.29 -11.66 -5.09
C ALA A 119 -3.93 -10.94 -5.13
N VAL A 120 -3.53 -10.30 -4.02
CA VAL A 120 -2.21 -9.66 -3.90
C VAL A 120 -1.09 -10.70 -3.98
N ASN A 121 -1.21 -11.82 -3.27
CA ASN A 121 -0.20 -12.89 -3.30
C ASN A 121 -0.09 -13.51 -4.70
N ALA A 122 -1.21 -13.77 -5.38
CA ALA A 122 -1.23 -14.26 -6.76
C ALA A 122 -0.53 -13.27 -7.72
N ALA A 123 -0.82 -11.96 -7.62
CA ALA A 123 -0.16 -10.95 -8.42
C ALA A 123 1.37 -10.94 -8.22
N ILE A 124 1.84 -11.17 -6.99
CA ILE A 124 3.28 -11.28 -6.68
C ILE A 124 3.87 -12.59 -7.24
N GLU A 125 3.17 -13.71 -7.10
CA GLU A 125 3.60 -15.02 -7.58
C GLU A 125 3.69 -15.08 -9.12
N ASP A 126 2.74 -14.44 -9.81
CA ASP A 126 2.71 -14.32 -11.28
C ASP A 126 3.82 -13.41 -11.83
N ASN A 127 4.48 -12.63 -10.96
CA ASN A 127 5.55 -11.69 -11.31
C ASN A 127 6.84 -12.01 -10.53
N PRO A 128 7.43 -13.21 -10.69
CA PRO A 128 8.59 -13.66 -9.90
C PRO A 128 9.85 -12.80 -10.14
N ASP A 129 9.91 -12.16 -11.29
CA ASP A 129 10.97 -11.27 -11.76
C ASP A 129 10.91 -9.87 -11.14
N ALA A 130 9.86 -9.54 -10.38
CA ALA A 130 9.78 -8.27 -9.67
C ALA A 130 10.87 -8.18 -8.59
N ASP A 131 11.48 -6.99 -8.50
CA ASP A 131 12.50 -6.66 -7.49
C ASP A 131 11.89 -6.02 -6.25
N ILE A 132 10.77 -5.32 -6.42
CA ILE A 132 10.08 -4.54 -5.39
C ILE A 132 8.60 -4.47 -5.71
N VAL A 133 7.74 -4.54 -4.68
CA VAL A 133 6.28 -4.51 -4.82
C VAL A 133 5.74 -3.23 -4.20
N PHE A 134 4.95 -2.48 -4.95
CA PHE A 134 4.21 -1.31 -4.47
C PHE A 134 2.76 -1.70 -4.24
N ILE A 135 2.26 -1.46 -3.03
CA ILE A 135 0.84 -1.59 -2.71
C ILE A 135 0.23 -0.19 -2.67
N THR A 136 -0.68 0.10 -3.60
CA THR A 136 -1.40 1.38 -3.73
C THR A 136 -2.90 1.18 -3.52
N GLY A 137 -3.73 2.24 -3.60
CA GLY A 137 -5.18 2.11 -3.45
C GLY A 137 -5.66 2.03 -1.99
N VAL A 138 -4.78 2.30 -1.02
CA VAL A 138 -5.10 2.20 0.42
C VAL A 138 -6.10 3.28 0.85
N GLY A 139 -6.04 4.48 0.27
CA GLY A 139 -6.97 5.56 0.57
C GLY A 139 -8.39 5.26 0.08
N GLU A 140 -8.49 4.77 -1.16
CA GLU A 140 -9.73 4.45 -1.84
C GLU A 140 -10.46 3.22 -1.25
N THR A 141 -9.71 2.34 -0.60
CA THR A 141 -10.25 1.14 0.08
C THR A 141 -10.47 1.30 1.58
N TYR A 142 -10.15 2.47 2.12
CA TYR A 142 -10.44 2.78 3.52
C TYR A 142 -11.94 3.09 3.71
N PRO A 143 -12.61 2.59 4.77
CA PRO A 143 -12.11 1.77 5.88
C PRO A 143 -12.41 0.27 5.75
N TYR A 144 -12.86 -0.20 4.58
CA TYR A 144 -13.36 -1.58 4.42
C TYR A 144 -12.24 -2.60 4.18
N VAL A 145 -11.11 -2.20 3.57
CA VAL A 145 -9.90 -3.05 3.53
C VAL A 145 -9.01 -2.74 4.74
N ARG A 146 -8.86 -3.72 5.63
CA ARG A 146 -7.97 -3.63 6.79
C ARG A 146 -6.52 -3.89 6.37
N THR A 147 -5.78 -2.83 6.05
CA THR A 147 -4.37 -2.88 5.62
C THR A 147 -3.47 -3.67 6.59
N HIS A 148 -3.77 -3.60 7.90
CA HIS A 148 -3.02 -4.35 8.89
C HIS A 148 -3.15 -5.87 8.73
N THR A 149 -4.36 -6.33 8.44
CA THR A 149 -4.66 -7.74 8.17
C THR A 149 -3.98 -8.13 6.87
N LEU A 150 -4.06 -7.30 5.83
CA LEU A 150 -3.43 -7.57 4.54
C LEU A 150 -1.92 -7.81 4.71
N LEU A 151 -1.22 -6.91 5.40
CA LEU A 151 0.22 -7.04 5.63
C LEU A 151 0.61 -8.29 6.43
N GLN A 152 -0.28 -8.82 7.27
CA GLN A 152 -0.05 -10.07 8.02
C GLN A 152 -0.25 -11.32 7.15
N GLU A 153 -1.19 -11.27 6.20
CA GLU A 153 -1.52 -12.39 5.29
C GLU A 153 -0.63 -12.41 4.03
N MET A 154 0.13 -11.34 3.75
CA MET A 154 1.06 -11.29 2.63
C MET A 154 2.25 -12.22 2.82
N SER A 155 2.55 -13.03 1.80
CA SER A 155 3.69 -13.95 1.75
C SER A 155 4.90 -13.38 1.00
N ALA A 156 4.94 -12.06 0.80
CA ALA A 156 5.92 -11.37 -0.04
C ALA A 156 7.37 -11.66 0.39
N THR A 157 8.13 -12.26 -0.53
CA THR A 157 9.58 -12.51 -0.37
C THR A 157 10.44 -11.34 -0.84
N LYS A 158 9.81 -10.34 -1.45
CA LYS A 158 10.41 -9.12 -1.99
C LYS A 158 10.15 -7.94 -1.05
N PRO A 159 10.97 -6.88 -1.09
CA PRO A 159 10.64 -5.60 -0.45
C PRO A 159 9.25 -5.10 -0.88
N VAL A 160 8.46 -4.66 0.09
CA VAL A 160 7.11 -4.11 -0.14
C VAL A 160 7.13 -2.63 0.24
N VAL A 161 6.58 -1.77 -0.61
CA VAL A 161 6.34 -0.36 -0.36
C VAL A 161 4.83 -0.13 -0.28
N LEU A 162 4.31 0.06 0.92
CA LEU A 162 2.93 0.46 1.13
C LEU A 162 2.80 1.97 0.92
N VAL A 163 2.04 2.37 -0.08
CA VAL A 163 1.78 3.76 -0.46
C VAL A 163 0.39 4.16 0.04
N PHE A 164 0.29 5.19 0.87
CA PHE A 164 -1.02 5.60 1.39
C PHE A 164 -1.10 7.10 1.74
N PRO A 165 -2.30 7.71 1.58
CA PRO A 165 -2.54 9.07 2.02
C PRO A 165 -2.71 9.08 3.55
N GLY A 166 -1.97 9.94 4.23
CA GLY A 166 -2.00 10.09 5.68
C GLY A 166 -0.62 10.21 6.29
N ARG A 167 -0.45 9.60 7.46
CA ARG A 167 0.82 9.64 8.19
C ARG A 167 1.16 8.30 8.82
N PHE A 168 2.42 7.89 8.67
CA PHE A 168 2.98 6.82 9.47
C PHE A 168 3.58 7.40 10.75
N GLU A 169 3.10 6.94 11.90
CA GLU A 169 3.61 7.38 13.20
C GLU A 169 4.24 6.21 13.94
N ARG A 170 5.42 6.47 14.51
CA ARG A 170 6.07 5.59 15.48
C ARG A 170 6.01 6.26 16.85
N ARG A 171 5.32 5.64 17.79
CA ARG A 171 5.16 6.15 19.15
C ARG A 171 6.37 5.79 20.01
N SER A 172 6.53 6.53 21.11
CA SER A 172 7.67 6.36 22.04
C SER A 172 7.69 4.99 22.74
N ASP A 173 6.55 4.33 22.84
CA ASP A 173 6.40 2.97 23.39
C ASP A 173 6.78 1.86 22.40
N GLY A 174 7.21 2.23 21.19
CA GLY A 174 7.58 1.30 20.12
C GLY A 174 6.40 0.83 19.26
N SER A 175 5.17 1.23 19.57
CA SER A 175 4.01 0.98 18.70
C SER A 175 4.05 1.84 17.44
N THR A 176 3.37 1.38 16.40
CA THR A 176 3.28 2.06 15.11
C THR A 176 1.83 2.21 14.69
N SER A 177 1.47 3.30 14.01
CA SER A 177 0.16 3.48 13.41
C SER A 177 0.25 3.95 11.96
N LEU A 178 -0.69 3.45 11.15
CA LEU A 178 -0.95 3.92 9.80
C LEU A 178 -2.19 4.81 9.87
N ASN A 179 -2.02 6.12 10.07
CA ASN A 179 -3.13 7.07 10.18
C ASN A 179 -3.61 7.43 8.77
N ILE A 180 -4.35 6.52 8.14
CA ILE A 180 -4.88 6.67 6.78
C ILE A 180 -5.86 7.87 6.76
N LEU A 181 -5.72 8.73 5.75
CA LEU A 181 -6.45 10.00 5.61
C LEU A 181 -6.29 10.95 6.82
N ASN A 182 -5.17 10.84 7.55
CA ASN A 182 -4.91 11.54 8.82
C ASN A 182 -5.94 11.25 9.92
N LEU A 183 -6.71 10.16 9.80
CA LEU A 183 -7.64 9.72 10.82
C LEU A 183 -6.88 8.86 11.83
N ASP A 184 -7.00 9.18 13.12
CA ASP A 184 -6.42 8.38 14.19
C ASP A 184 -7.09 7.01 14.22
N GLN A 185 -6.29 5.97 14.04
CA GLN A 185 -6.75 4.58 14.05
C GLN A 185 -6.79 3.99 15.48
N GLY A 186 -6.49 4.79 16.51
CA GLY A 186 -6.52 4.38 17.91
C GLY A 186 -5.45 3.33 18.26
N THR A 187 -5.74 2.53 19.30
CA THR A 187 -4.89 1.42 19.78
C THR A 187 -5.04 0.13 18.96
N THR A 188 -5.88 0.14 17.92
CA THR A 188 -6.06 -0.99 16.99
C THR A 188 -4.97 -1.07 15.93
N GLY A 189 -3.98 -0.16 15.98
CA GLY A 189 -2.79 -0.19 15.14
C GLY A 189 -1.94 -1.42 15.44
N GLY A 190 -1.85 -2.33 14.47
CA GLY A 190 -0.92 -3.45 14.55
C GLY A 190 0.51 -2.98 14.78
N TYR A 191 1.33 -3.81 15.44
CA TYR A 191 2.77 -3.63 15.46
C TYR A 191 3.32 -3.93 14.06
N TYR A 192 3.71 -2.90 13.32
CA TYR A 192 4.38 -3.04 12.05
C TYR A 192 5.87 -2.88 12.25
N ARG A 193 6.63 -3.88 11.83
CA ARG A 193 8.06 -3.68 11.58
C ARG A 193 8.24 -3.04 10.21
N ALA A 194 7.76 -1.81 10.08
CA ALA A 194 7.88 -1.00 8.86
C ALA A 194 8.93 0.10 9.03
N THR A 195 9.63 0.40 7.94
CA THR A 195 10.54 1.54 7.84
C THR A 195 9.94 2.58 6.92
N ARG A 196 9.79 3.82 7.39
CA ARG A 196 9.34 4.92 6.54
C ARG A 196 10.40 5.20 5.48
N VAL A 197 10.00 5.37 4.23
CA VAL A 197 10.94 5.61 3.12
C VAL A 197 11.80 6.84 3.39
N PHE A 198 11.23 7.90 3.98
CA PHE A 198 11.96 9.12 4.32
C PHE A 198 12.92 9.00 5.51
N ASP A 199 12.93 7.85 6.20
CA ASP A 199 13.87 7.56 7.28
C ASP A 199 15.08 6.72 6.82
N LEU A 200 15.18 6.41 5.52
CA LEU A 200 16.25 5.63 4.88
C LEU A 200 17.54 6.43 4.62
#